data_AF-A0A9D4ST22-F1
#
_entry.id   AF-A0A9D4ST22-F1
#
_cell.length_a   1.000
_cell.length_b   1.000
_cell.length_c   1.000
_cell.angle_alpha   90.00
_cell.angle_beta   90.00
_cell.angle_gamma   90.00
#
_symmetry.space_group_name_H-M   'P 1'
#
loop_
_entity.id
_entity.type
_entity.pdbx_description
1 polymer ?
#
loop_
_entity_poly.entity_id
_entity_poly.type
_entity_poly.pdbx_seq_one_letter_code
_entity_poly.pdbx_strand_id
1 'polypeptide(L)'
;MDRIKGKRATQRALHTRLRNEASQLIQSSQFSAPALRVLHDRLKNCNDGLRVLNEQLEEHLTDEQAAEDYLSVSEYEDTAAATLSLLSYHIEQLQPETTADRGLTMRSDVATPGIKLGG
;
A
#
# COMPACT_ATOMS: atom_id res chain seq x y z
N MET A 1 4.93 -32.44 -0.55
CA MET A 1 4.60 -31.51 0.55
C MET A 1 5.81 -30.67 0.99
N ASP A 2 6.98 -31.27 1.25
CA ASP A 2 8.19 -30.54 1.75
C ASP A 2 8.65 -29.38 0.86
N ARG A 3 8.57 -29.56 -0.46
CA ARG A 3 8.93 -28.49 -1.41
C ARG A 3 8.01 -27.27 -1.30
N ILE A 4 6.72 -27.46 -1.03
CA ILE A 4 5.74 -26.37 -0.90
C ILE A 4 5.93 -25.67 0.45
N LYS A 5 6.10 -26.44 1.54
CA LYS A 5 6.46 -25.92 2.87
C LYS A 5 7.77 -25.10 2.82
N GLY A 6 8.78 -25.58 2.12
CA GLY A 6 10.05 -24.86 1.90
C GLY A 6 9.87 -23.55 1.15
N LYS A 7 9.11 -23.56 0.04
CA LYS A 7 8.77 -22.32 -0.70
C LYS A 7 8.01 -21.32 0.17
N ARG A 8 7.05 -21.79 0.98
CA ARG A 8 6.31 -20.93 1.91
C ARG A 8 7.23 -20.30 2.95
N ALA A 9 8.15 -21.08 3.53
CA ALA A 9 9.13 -20.55 4.48
C ALA A 9 10.02 -19.48 3.84
N THR A 10 10.50 -19.68 2.62
CA THR A 10 11.27 -18.67 1.87
C THR A 10 10.46 -17.41 1.61
N GLN A 11 9.18 -17.54 1.20
CA GLN A 11 8.30 -16.40 0.97
C GLN A 11 7.97 -15.65 2.26
N ARG A 12 7.74 -16.35 3.39
CA ARG A 12 7.56 -15.72 4.71
C ARG A 12 8.78 -14.91 5.12
N ALA A 13 9.99 -15.46 4.92
CA ALA A 13 11.23 -14.74 5.19
C ALA A 13 11.40 -13.49 4.31
N LEU A 14 11.03 -13.57 3.02
CA LEU A 14 11.03 -12.43 2.12
C LEU A 14 10.01 -11.36 2.57
N HIS A 15 8.80 -11.78 2.93
CA HIS A 15 7.75 -10.90 3.45
C HIS A 15 8.22 -10.14 4.70
N THR A 16 8.80 -10.84 5.68
CA THR A 16 9.36 -10.20 6.88
C THR A 16 10.46 -9.18 6.54
N ARG A 17 11.33 -9.48 5.58
CA ARG A 17 12.37 -8.53 5.13
C ARG A 17 11.77 -7.29 4.50
N LEU A 18 10.83 -7.44 3.56
CA LEU A 18 10.16 -6.33 2.90
C LEU A 18 9.39 -5.45 3.88
N ARG A 19 8.73 -6.06 4.88
CA ARG A 19 8.08 -5.32 5.97
C ARG A 19 9.09 -4.50 6.77
N ASN A 20 10.21 -5.10 7.18
CA ASN A 20 11.23 -4.39 7.95
C ASN A 20 11.85 -3.25 7.12
N GLU A 21 12.09 -3.45 5.82
CA GLU A 21 12.52 -2.41 4.89
C GLU A 21 11.48 -1.27 4.83
N ALA A 22 10.19 -1.59 4.69
CA ALA A 22 9.10 -0.61 4.69
C ALA A 22 9.05 0.20 6.00
N SER A 23 9.14 -0.46 7.16
CA SER A 23 9.15 0.21 8.46
C SER A 23 10.36 1.14 8.62
N GLN A 24 11.56 0.70 8.23
CA GLN A 24 12.76 1.53 8.28
C GLN A 24 12.64 2.74 7.35
N LEU A 25 12.13 2.53 6.13
CA LEU A 25 12.00 3.59 5.14
C LEU A 25 11.01 4.67 5.59
N ILE A 26 9.88 4.27 6.18
CA ILE A 26 8.89 5.19 6.77
C ILE A 26 9.50 5.99 7.93
N GLN A 27 10.31 5.36 8.79
CA GLN A 27 10.96 6.03 9.92
C GLN A 27 12.09 6.99 9.48
N SER A 28 12.71 6.74 8.33
CA SER A 28 13.93 7.44 7.91
C SER A 28 13.74 8.89 7.41
N SER A 29 12.52 9.44 7.41
CA SER A 29 12.18 10.82 7.00
C SER A 29 12.58 11.26 5.57
N GLN A 30 13.37 10.46 4.85
CA GLN A 30 13.81 10.67 3.48
C GLN A 30 13.28 9.53 2.60
N PHE A 31 11.98 9.53 2.33
CA PHE A 31 11.38 8.59 1.42
C PHE A 31 10.70 9.30 0.26
N SER A 32 10.74 8.68 -0.91
CA SER A 32 10.10 9.16 -2.12
C SER A 32 8.92 8.26 -2.48
N ALA A 33 7.85 8.84 -3.03
CA ALA A 33 6.70 8.11 -3.53
C ALA A 33 7.05 6.91 -4.44
N PRO A 34 8.02 7.01 -5.40
CA PRO A 34 8.40 5.85 -6.20
C PRO A 34 9.06 4.73 -5.38
N ALA A 35 9.88 5.06 -4.37
CA ALA A 35 10.50 4.04 -3.52
C ALA A 35 9.46 3.27 -2.69
N LEU A 36 8.47 3.98 -2.13
CA LEU A 36 7.35 3.35 -1.43
C LEU A 36 6.49 2.48 -2.35
N ARG A 37 6.21 2.93 -3.58
CA ARG A 37 5.45 2.14 -4.58
C ARG A 37 6.15 0.84 -4.93
N VAL A 38 7.47 0.86 -5.14
CA VAL A 38 8.24 -0.35 -5.40
C VAL A 38 8.17 -1.32 -4.23
N LEU A 39 8.26 -0.84 -2.99
CA LEU A 39 8.11 -1.70 -1.81
C LEU A 39 6.69 -2.26 -1.68
N HIS A 40 5.68 -1.43 -1.93
CA HIS A 40 4.28 -1.85 -1.93
C HIS A 40 4.02 -2.98 -2.95
N ASP A 41 4.46 -2.82 -4.20
CA ASP A 41 4.24 -3.82 -5.25
C ASP A 41 5.00 -5.12 -4.96
N ARG A 42 6.24 -5.02 -4.45
CA ARG A 42 7.01 -6.20 -4.03
C ARG A 42 6.34 -6.94 -2.89
N LEU A 43 5.84 -6.22 -1.88
CA LEU A 43 5.14 -6.82 -0.74
C LEU A 43 3.83 -7.48 -1.17
N LYS A 44 3.06 -6.82 -2.04
CA LYS A 44 1.83 -7.35 -2.62
C LYS A 44 2.08 -8.66 -3.37
N ASN A 45 3.04 -8.67 -4.31
CA ASN A 45 3.37 -9.87 -5.07
C ASN A 45 3.87 -11.02 -4.17
N CYS A 46 4.63 -10.69 -3.11
CA CYS A 46 5.06 -11.67 -2.12
C CYS A 46 3.87 -12.26 -1.36
N ASN A 47 2.89 -11.43 -0.98
CA ASN A 47 1.70 -11.87 -0.27
C ASN A 47 0.77 -12.72 -1.15
N ASP A 48 0.56 -12.32 -2.41
CA ASP A 48 -0.20 -13.12 -3.38
C ASP A 48 0.46 -14.49 -3.60
N GLY A 49 1.80 -14.53 -3.66
CA GLY A 49 2.56 -15.78 -3.71
C GLY A 49 2.40 -16.65 -2.45
N LEU A 50 2.31 -16.05 -1.26
CA LEU A 50 2.04 -16.77 -0.01
C LEU A 50 0.63 -17.37 -0.01
N ARG A 51 -0.37 -16.61 -0.45
CA ARG A 51 -1.75 -17.08 -0.55
C ARG A 51 -1.88 -18.31 -1.45
N VAL A 52 -1.28 -18.27 -2.63
CA VAL A 52 -1.25 -19.43 -3.56
C VAL A 52 -0.56 -20.64 -2.94
N LEU A 53 0.52 -20.43 -2.18
CA LEU A 53 1.22 -21.53 -1.50
C LEU A 53 0.43 -22.09 -0.32
N ASN A 54 -0.37 -21.27 0.36
CA ASN A 54 -1.27 -21.71 1.43
C ASN A 54 -2.43 -22.51 0.87
N GLU A 55 -3.07 -22.04 -0.20
CA GLU A 55 -4.13 -22.78 -0.92
C GLU A 55 -3.63 -24.17 -1.38
N GLN A 56 -2.43 -24.23 -1.98
CA GLN A 56 -1.79 -25.51 -2.36
C GLN A 56 -1.42 -26.40 -1.18
N LEU A 57 -1.18 -25.83 0.01
CA LEU A 57 -0.91 -26.63 1.21
C LEU A 57 -2.19 -27.18 1.81
N GLU A 58 -3.25 -26.38 1.83
CA GLU A 58 -4.57 -26.76 2.34
C GLU A 58 -5.10 -28.03 1.64
N GLU A 59 -4.93 -28.15 0.31
CA GLU A 59 -5.27 -29.34 -0.47
C GLU A 59 -4.53 -30.64 -0.05
N HIS A 60 -3.51 -30.51 0.80
CA HIS A 60 -2.64 -31.59 1.22
C HIS A 60 -2.56 -31.77 2.75
N LEU A 61 -3.21 -30.91 3.53
CA LEU A 61 -3.23 -30.98 4.99
C LEU A 61 -4.47 -31.74 5.47
N THR A 62 -4.36 -32.43 6.59
CA THR A 62 -5.54 -32.91 7.32
C THR A 62 -6.19 -31.76 8.09
N ASP A 63 -7.47 -31.89 8.47
CA ASP A 63 -8.19 -30.86 9.23
C ASP A 63 -7.46 -30.43 10.51
N GLU A 64 -6.85 -31.38 11.22
CA GLU A 64 -6.04 -31.12 12.43
C GLU A 64 -4.78 -30.30 12.12
N GLN A 65 -4.08 -30.62 11.02
CA GLN A 65 -2.89 -29.88 10.60
C GLN A 65 -3.25 -28.50 10.03
N ALA A 66 -4.39 -28.39 9.36
CA ALA A 66 -4.91 -27.14 8.84
C ALA A 66 -5.27 -26.18 9.99
N ALA A 67 -5.89 -26.68 11.07
CA ALA A 67 -6.24 -25.86 12.23
C ALA A 67 -5.00 -25.27 12.94
N GLU A 68 -3.94 -26.05 13.12
CA GLU A 68 -2.67 -25.57 13.69
C GLU A 68 -2.01 -24.51 12.80
N ASP A 69 -2.09 -24.69 11.48
CA ASP A 69 -1.44 -23.83 10.51
C ASP A 69 -2.24 -22.55 10.21
N TYR A 70 -3.56 -22.58 10.40
CA TYR A 70 -4.49 -21.47 10.15
C TYR A 70 -4.12 -20.20 10.93
N LEU A 71 -3.80 -20.34 12.23
CA LEU A 71 -3.39 -19.21 13.06
C LEU A 71 -2.13 -18.54 12.50
N SER A 72 -1.15 -19.34 12.10
CA SER A 72 0.09 -18.83 11.51
C SER A 72 -0.15 -18.18 10.15
N VAL A 73 -1.08 -18.68 9.34
CA VAL A 73 -1.43 -18.06 8.06
C VAL A 73 -2.12 -16.71 8.28
N SER A 74 -3.13 -16.67 9.15
CA SER A 74 -3.91 -15.46 9.47
C SER A 74 -3.02 -14.33 9.97
N GLU A 75 -2.08 -14.60 10.88
CA GLU A 75 -1.15 -13.57 11.39
C GLU A 75 -0.29 -12.95 10.28
N TYR A 76 0.14 -13.74 9.30
CA TYR A 76 0.92 -13.24 8.17
C TYR A 76 0.04 -12.39 7.24
N GLU A 77 -1.20 -12.79 7.00
CA GLU A 77 -2.13 -12.03 6.16
C GLU A 77 -2.52 -10.69 6.81
N ASP A 78 -2.82 -10.68 8.10
CA ASP A 78 -3.15 -9.46 8.85
C ASP A 78 -1.98 -8.48 8.86
N THR A 79 -0.77 -8.98 9.12
CA THR A 79 0.43 -8.13 9.14
C THR A 79 0.79 -7.61 7.74
N ALA A 80 0.56 -8.40 6.69
CA ALA A 80 0.71 -7.97 5.30
C ALA A 80 -0.27 -6.83 4.97
N ALA A 81 -1.54 -7.02 5.30
CA ALA A 81 -2.60 -6.04 5.05
C ALA A 81 -2.34 -4.71 5.77
N ALA A 82 -1.92 -4.77 7.04
CA ALA A 82 -1.55 -3.58 7.80
C ALA A 82 -0.38 -2.81 7.16
N THR A 83 0.66 -3.54 6.72
CA THR A 83 1.85 -2.92 6.10
C THR A 83 1.53 -2.32 4.73
N LEU A 84 0.73 -3.00 3.90
CA LEU A 84 0.28 -2.47 2.60
C LEU A 84 -0.59 -1.22 2.76
N SER A 85 -1.47 -1.20 3.77
CA SER A 85 -2.31 -0.03 4.09
C SER A 85 -1.45 1.16 4.51
N LEU A 86 -0.45 0.93 5.37
CA LEU A 86 0.50 1.96 5.81
C LEU A 86 1.31 2.54 4.64
N LEU A 87 1.83 1.68 3.76
CA LEU A 87 2.55 2.11 2.56
C LEU A 87 1.64 2.92 1.62
N SER A 88 0.40 2.46 1.40
CA SER A 88 -0.58 3.17 0.56
C SER A 88 -0.87 4.57 1.09
N TYR A 89 -1.13 4.68 2.40
CA TYR A 89 -1.34 5.96 3.07
C TYR A 89 -0.18 6.94 2.86
N HIS A 90 1.07 6.48 3.02
CA HIS A 90 2.24 7.33 2.81
C HIS A 90 2.47 7.67 1.33
N ILE A 91 2.13 6.78 0.40
CA ILE A 91 2.17 7.08 -1.04
C ILE A 91 1.17 8.20 -1.37
N GLU A 92 -0.06 8.12 -0.86
CA GLU A 92 -1.10 9.13 -1.06
C GLU A 92 -0.69 10.49 -0.50
N GLN A 93 -0.15 10.53 0.73
CA GLN A 93 0.32 11.77 1.36
C GLN A 93 1.49 12.44 0.61
N LEU A 94 2.25 11.67 -0.17
CA LEU A 94 3.34 12.18 -1.01
C LEU A 94 2.92 12.50 -2.44
N GLN A 95 1.69 12.17 -2.85
CA GLN A 95 1.18 12.68 -4.11
C GLN A 95 0.87 14.16 -3.91
N PRO A 96 1.55 15.08 -4.62
CA PRO A 96 1.12 16.46 -4.61
C PRO A 96 -0.29 16.48 -5.18
N GLU A 97 -1.25 17.00 -4.39
CA GLU A 97 -2.59 17.38 -4.83
C GLU A 97 -2.49 18.09 -6.17
N THR A 98 -2.65 17.32 -7.25
CA THR A 98 -2.71 17.88 -8.58
C THR A 98 -4.15 18.37 -8.71
N THR A 99 -4.30 19.68 -8.51
CA THR A 99 -5.46 20.53 -8.82
C THR A 99 -6.74 20.36 -7.99
N ALA A 100 -6.93 21.30 -7.05
CA ALA A 100 -7.99 22.28 -7.22
C ALA A 100 -7.57 23.62 -6.59
N ASP A 101 -6.79 24.37 -7.36
CA ASP A 101 -6.87 25.82 -7.41
C ASP A 101 -8.33 26.20 -7.73
N ARG A 102 -9.20 26.16 -6.72
CA ARG A 102 -10.43 26.94 -6.71
C ARG A 102 -10.04 28.32 -6.23
N GLY A 103 -9.40 29.07 -7.13
CA GLY A 103 -9.43 30.52 -7.12
C GLY A 103 -10.87 31.00 -7.22
N LEU A 104 -11.64 30.86 -6.13
CA LEU A 104 -12.89 31.57 -5.94
C LEU A 104 -12.54 32.96 -5.39
N THR A 105 -11.78 33.74 -6.16
CA THR A 105 -11.75 35.19 -5.96
C THR A 105 -13.00 35.77 -6.62
N MET A 106 -14.16 35.56 -5.99
CA MET A 106 -15.25 36.52 -6.14
C MET A 106 -14.90 37.73 -5.27
N ARG A 107 -14.02 38.59 -5.80
CA ARG A 107 -13.99 39.98 -5.36
C ARG A 107 -14.93 40.75 -6.28
N SER A 108 -16.06 41.13 -5.69
CA SER A 108 -16.91 42.21 -6.15
C SER A 108 -16.06 43.43 -6.46
N ASP A 109 -16.17 43.95 -7.68
CA ASP A 109 -15.97 45.38 -7.90
C ASP A 109 -17.04 45.89 -8.86
N VAL A 110 -17.86 46.75 -8.27
CA VAL A 110 -18.87 47.57 -8.91
C VAL A 110 -18.14 48.58 -9.79
N ALA A 111 -18.53 48.71 -11.06
CA ALA A 111 -18.15 49.87 -11.86
C ALA A 111 -19.16 50.09 -12.99
N THR A 112 -20.22 50.82 -12.67
CA THR A 112 -20.93 51.64 -13.63
C THR A 112 -19.95 52.65 -14.24
N PRO A 113 -20.01 52.90 -15.56
CA PRO A 113 -19.84 54.27 -16.00
C PRO A 113 -20.98 54.67 -16.94
N GLY A 114 -21.76 55.65 -16.49
CA GLY A 114 -22.40 56.56 -17.41
C GLY A 114 -21.40 57.60 -17.93
N ILE A 115 -21.84 58.27 -19.01
CA ILE A 115 -21.47 59.62 -19.46
C ILE A 115 -20.41 59.71 -20.59
N LYS A 116 -20.94 59.80 -21.83
CA LYS A 116 -20.92 60.96 -22.78
C LYS A 116 -19.62 61.34 -23.52
N LEU A 117 -19.74 61.50 -24.85
CA LEU A 117 -19.38 62.66 -25.70
C LEU A 117 -18.62 62.33 -27.01
N GLY A 118 -19.22 62.73 -28.13
CA GLY A 118 -18.58 63.59 -29.14
C GLY A 118 -17.68 62.96 -30.20
N GLY A 119 -18.13 63.03 -31.45
CA GLY A 119 -17.36 62.75 -32.67
C GLY A 119 -18.28 62.62 -33.87
#